data_AF-A0A530QH76-F1
#
_entry.id   AF-A0A530QH76-F1
#
_cell.length_a   1.000
_cell.length_b   1.000
_cell.length_c   1.000
_cell.angle_alpha   90.00
_cell.angle_beta   90.00
_cell.angle_gamma   90.00
#
_symmetry.space_group_name_H-M   'P 1'
#
loop_
_entity.id
_entity.type
_entity.pdbx_description
1 polymer ?
#
loop_
_entity_poly.entity_id
_entity_poly.type
_entity_poly.pdbx_seq_one_letter_code
_entity_poly.pdbx_strand_id
1 'polypeptide(L)' 'MHELLLQRSDGTFQLIVWDERLSGQDDVTVQFGDTRASVTTYDPTIGVEPVQTLSNVRSLEITLSDHPIVIALSPSMQ' A
#
# COMPACT_ATOMS: atom_id res chain seq x y z
N MET A 1 4.94 11.56 7.66
CA MET A 1 4.26 10.29 7.31
C MET A 1 2.80 10.35 7.70
N HIS A 2 1.93 10.06 6.74
CA HIS A 2 0.49 10.02 6.92
C HIS A 2 -0.10 8.74 6.34
N GLU A 3 -1.27 8.37 6.83
CA GLU A 3 -2.02 7.20 6.37
C GLU A 3 -3.52 7.48 6.30
N LEU A 4 -4.18 6.82 5.36
CA LEU A 4 -5.63 6.79 5.22
C LEU A 4 -6.07 5.37 4.84
N LEU A 5 -6.87 4.74 5.71
CA LEU A 5 -7.46 3.44 5.45
C LEU A 5 -8.90 3.60 4.95
N LEU A 6 -9.15 3.13 3.73
CA LEU A 6 -10.47 3.08 3.10
C LEU A 6 -10.91 1.64 2.90
N GLN A 7 -12.22 1.43 2.80
CA GLN A 7 -12.79 0.15 2.38
C GLN A 7 -13.70 0.37 1.18
N ARG A 8 -13.44 -0.38 0.11
CA ARG A 8 -14.31 -0.44 -1.07
C ARG A 8 -15.59 -1.19 -0.73
N SER A 9 -16.66 -0.95 -1.49
CA SER A 9 -17.94 -1.65 -1.33
C SER A 9 -17.85 -3.17 -1.54
N ASP A 10 -16.82 -3.64 -2.25
CA ASP A 10 -16.51 -5.07 -2.42
C ASP A 10 -15.75 -5.69 -1.23
N GLY A 11 -15.51 -4.93 -0.15
CA GLY A 11 -14.83 -5.38 1.05
C GLY A 11 -13.32 -5.25 1.02
N THR A 12 -12.72 -4.91 -0.13
CA THR A 12 -11.27 -4.69 -0.28
C THR A 12 -10.84 -3.47 0.51
N PHE A 13 -9.81 -3.63 1.35
CA PHE A 13 -9.18 -2.49 2.03
C PHE A 13 -8.17 -1.81 1.10
N GLN A 14 -8.10 -0.49 1.17
CA GLN A 14 -7.06 0.32 0.54
C GLN A 14 -6.37 1.15 1.60
N LEU A 15 -5.09 0.85 1.83
CA LEU A 15 -4.22 1.65 2.67
C LEU A 15 -3.47 2.63 1.78
N ILE A 16 -3.70 3.92 1.98
CA ILE A 16 -3.02 4.99 1.27
C ILE A 16 -1.99 5.59 2.22
N VAL A 17 -0.73 5.65 1.79
CA VAL A 17 0.39 6.13 2.59
C VAL A 17 1.23 7.12 1.80
N TRP A 18 1.69 8.17 2.45
CA TRP A 18 2.59 9.16 1.88
C TRP A 18 3.45 9.80 2.95
N ASP A 19 4.54 10.42 2.51
CA ASP A 19 5.21 11.43 3.31
C ASP A 19 5.01 12.82 2.69
N GLU A 20 5.36 13.87 3.42
CA GLU A 20 5.35 15.25 2.92
C GLU A 20 6.77 15.71 2.56
N ARG A 21 7.61 14.76 2.13
CA ARG A 21 9.01 14.99 1.76
C ARG A 21 9.11 15.71 0.42
N LEU A 22 9.26 17.03 0.46
CA LEU A 22 9.51 17.85 -0.75
C LEU A 22 10.79 17.46 -1.52
N SER A 23 11.73 16.75 -0.86
CA SER A 23 12.92 16.17 -1.50
C SER A 23 13.38 14.94 -0.74
N GLY A 24 13.88 13.94 -1.49
CA GLY A 24 14.37 12.68 -0.93
C GLY A 24 13.26 11.64 -0.76
N GLN A 25 13.63 10.51 -0.16
CA GLN A 25 12.77 9.35 0.02
C GLN A 25 13.00 8.72 1.40
N ASP A 26 12.00 7.99 1.90
CA ASP A 26 12.12 7.12 3.07
C ASP A 26 11.69 5.70 2.73
N ASP A 27 12.45 4.74 3.21
CA ASP A 27 12.03 3.34 3.20
C ASP A 27 11.23 3.03 4.47
N VAL A 28 10.02 2.53 4.28
CA VAL A 28 9.07 2.22 5.35
C VAL A 28 8.62 0.78 5.20
N THR A 29 8.55 0.07 6.32
CA THR A 29 7.94 -1.26 6.38
C THR A 29 6.51 -1.16 6.89
N VAL A 30 5.55 -1.50 6.05
CA VAL A 30 4.15 -1.67 6.43
C VAL A 30 3.97 -3.08 6.99
N GLN A 31 3.56 -3.19 8.25
CA GLN A 31 3.26 -4.46 8.92
C GLN A 31 1.75 -4.71 8.89
N PHE A 32 1.32 -5.83 8.32
CA PHE A 32 -0.09 -6.22 8.33
C PHE A 32 -0.39 -7.06 9.58
N GLY A 33 -1.59 -6.85 10.16
CA GLY A 33 -2.04 -7.62 11.32
C GLY A 33 -2.11 -9.13 11.08
N ASP A 34 -2.30 -9.54 9.82
CA ASP A 34 -2.32 -10.93 9.38
C ASP A 34 -1.73 -11.07 7.97
N THR A 35 -1.44 -12.32 7.57
CA THR A 35 -0.99 -12.65 6.21
C THR A 35 -2.11 -12.38 5.21
N ARG A 36 -1.84 -11.50 4.25
CA ARG A 36 -2.75 -11.16 3.15
C ARG A 36 -2.53 -12.13 2.00
N ALA A 37 -3.62 -12.65 1.43
CA ALA A 37 -3.54 -13.57 0.29
C ALA A 37 -2.90 -12.91 -0.94
N SER A 38 -3.21 -11.64 -1.13
CA SER A 38 -2.69 -10.74 -2.16
C SER A 38 -2.59 -9.30 -1.64
N VAL A 39 -1.49 -8.64 -1.99
CA VAL A 39 -1.25 -7.21 -1.80
C VAL A 39 -0.84 -6.62 -3.15
N THR A 40 -1.54 -5.57 -3.59
CA THR A 40 -1.25 -4.89 -4.85
C THR A 40 -0.94 -3.43 -4.60
N THR A 41 0.18 -2.96 -5.12
CA THR A 41 0.68 -1.59 -4.97
C THR A 41 0.44 -0.81 -6.25
N TYR A 42 -0.03 0.43 -6.11
CA TYR A 42 -0.25 1.38 -7.20
C TYR A 42 0.42 2.71 -6.87
N ASP A 43 0.98 3.34 -7.90
CA ASP A 43 1.46 4.72 -7.88
C ASP A 43 0.62 5.55 -8.85
N PRO A 44 -0.34 6.35 -8.34
CA PRO A 44 -1.21 7.19 -9.16
C PRO A 44 -0.47 8.26 -9.98
N THR A 45 0.79 8.55 -9.67
CA THR A 45 1.60 9.53 -10.42
C THR A 45 2.22 8.95 -11.68
N ILE A 46 2.40 7.62 -11.72
CA ILE A 46 2.92 6.89 -12.88
C ILE A 46 1.78 6.39 -13.77
N GLY A 47 0.66 5.94 -13.16
CA GLY A 47 -0.50 5.48 -13.92
C GLY A 47 -1.55 4.75 -13.08
N VAL A 48 -2.45 4.03 -13.75
CA VAL A 48 -3.54 3.26 -13.10
C VAL A 48 -3.25 1.76 -12.99
N GLU A 49 -2.19 1.29 -13.64
CA GLU A 49 -1.79 -0.12 -13.62
C GLU A 49 -1.08 -0.48 -12.32
N PRO A 50 -1.19 -1.73 -11.84
CA PRO A 50 -0.39 -2.21 -10.72
C PRO A 50 1.11 -2.02 -10.94
N VAL A 51 1.80 -1.43 -9.97
CA VAL A 51 3.28 -1.38 -9.94
C VAL A 51 3.84 -2.72 -9.47
N GLN A 52 3.16 -3.36 -8.51
CA GLN A 52 3.56 -4.65 -7.96
C GLN A 52 2.35 -5.42 -7.46
N THR A 53 2.36 -6.74 -7.57
CA THR A 53 1.43 -7.63 -6.87
C THR A 53 2.20 -8.77 -6.22
N LEU A 54 1.96 -8.99 -4.95
CA LEU A 54 2.60 -10.02 -4.13
C LEU A 54 1.54 -10.88 -3.45
N SER A 55 1.83 -12.17 -3.26
CA SER A 55 0.95 -13.11 -2.57
C SER A 55 1.54 -13.54 -1.22
N ASN A 56 0.67 -13.93 -0.28
CA ASN A 56 1.06 -14.42 1.05
C ASN A 56 1.96 -13.45 1.82
N VAL A 57 1.55 -12.18 1.90
CA VAL A 57 2.37 -11.08 2.41
C VAL A 57 1.94 -10.70 3.82
N ARG A 58 2.90 -10.68 4.75
CA ARG A 58 2.68 -10.17 6.12
C ARG A 58 3.28 -8.77 6.33
N SER A 59 4.25 -8.38 5.52
CA SER A 59 4.84 -7.05 5.52
C SER A 59 5.23 -6.62 4.12
N LEU A 60 5.16 -5.33 3.85
CA LEU A 60 5.57 -4.73 2.58
C LEU A 60 6.56 -3.61 2.85
N GLU A 61 7.73 -3.68 2.24
CA GLU A 61 8.67 -2.57 2.18
C GLU A 61 8.29 -1.65 1.02
N ILE A 62 8.20 -0.35 1.29
CA ILE A 62 7.85 0.68 0.31
C ILE A 62 8.76 1.88 0.48
N THR A 63 9.06 2.55 -0.62
CA THR A 63 9.75 3.83 -0.62
C THR A 63 8.72 4.95 -0.80
N LEU A 64 8.71 5.91 0.12
CA LEU A 64 7.78 7.05 0.14
C LEU A 64 8.50 8.36 -0.19
N SER A 65 7.83 9.23 -0.95
CA SER A 65 8.22 10.63 -1.17
C SER A 65 7.03 11.55 -0.85
N ASP A 66 6.84 12.62 -1.65
CA ASP A 66 5.79 13.64 -1.60
C ASP A 66 4.41 13.23 -2.15
N HIS A 67 4.21 11.99 -2.60
CA HIS A 67 2.96 11.57 -3.22
C HIS A 67 2.42 10.25 -2.62
N PRO A 68 1.10 9.99 -2.76
CA PRO A 68 0.48 8.80 -2.21
C PRO A 68 0.84 7.54 -2.99
N ILE A 69 1.13 6.49 -2.23
CA ILE A 69 1.13 5.11 -2.69
C ILE A 69 -0.14 4.44 -2.19
N VAL A 70 -0.81 3.70 -3.07
CA VAL A 70 -2.04 2.96 -2.73
C VAL A 70 -1.71 1.48 -2.61
N ILE A 71 -2.02 0.88 -1.46
CA ILE A 71 -1.82 -0.53 -1.17
C ILE A 71 -3.20 -1.18 -1.03
N ALA A 72 -3.61 -1.94 -2.05
CA ALA A 72 -4.84 -2.72 -2.01
C ALA A 72 -4.60 -4.07 -1.31
N LEU A 73 -5.41 -4.36 -0.31
CA LEU A 73 -5.32 -5.56 0.51
C LEU A 73 -6.52 -6.47 0.22
N SER A 74 -6.22 -7.68 -0.24
CA SER A 74 -7.22 -8.75 -0.24
C SER A 74 -7.65 -9.11 1.20
N PRO A 75 -8.78 -9.84 1.36
CA PRO A 75 -9.15 -10.43 2.65
C PRO A 75 -8.00 -11.23 3.27
N SER A 76 -7.97 -11.30 4.60
CA SER A 76 -7.01 -12.11 5.33
C SER A 76 -7.17 -13.59 4.97
N MET A 77 -6.06 -14.32 4.95
CA MET A 77 -6.10 -15.78 4.93
C MET A 77 -6.61 -16.24 6.30
N GLN A 78 -7.73 -16.98 6.34
CA GLN A 78 -8.24 -17.60 7.57
C GLN A 78 -7.40 -18.81 7.97
#